data_AF-A0A7C0XNH0-F1
#
_entry.id   AF-A0A7C0XNH0-F1
#
_cell.length_a   1.000
_cell.length_b   1.000
_cell.length_c   1.000
_cell.angle_alpha   90.00
_cell.angle_beta   90.00
_cell.angle_gamma   90.00
#
_symmetry.space_group_name_H-M   'P 1'
#
loop_
_entity.id
_entity.type
_entity.pdbx_description
1 polymer ?
#
loop_
_entity_poly.entity_id
_entity_poly.type
_entity_poly.pdbx_seq_one_letter_code
_entity_poly.pdbx_strand_id
1 'polypeptide(L)'
;MKLAPAEVVVVIPTYNEKRNIKILVPQVLKALEQRALGQRALGQRALGQRALEQSEQSGLSGGGKIVVVDDNSPDGTAEVVKEWTRRCENVFLLSRKEKGGLGSAYVVGFKFAIERLRAGV
;
A
#
# COMPACT_ATOMS: atom_id res chain seq x y z
N MET A 1 14.76 14.64 -17.66
CA MET A 1 13.67 13.72 -17.25
C MET A 1 13.28 14.06 -15.82
N LYS A 2 12.01 14.36 -15.56
CA LYS A 2 11.50 14.56 -14.20
C LYS A 2 11.12 13.18 -13.67
N LEU A 3 11.84 12.66 -12.69
CA LEU A 3 11.49 11.40 -12.04
C LEU A 3 10.12 11.60 -11.38
N ALA A 4 9.13 10.79 -11.75
CA ALA A 4 7.90 10.70 -10.97
C ALA A 4 8.27 10.28 -9.53
N PRO A 5 7.58 10.80 -8.50
CA PRO A 5 7.90 10.42 -7.13
C PRO A 5 7.79 8.90 -7.00
N ALA A 6 8.86 8.27 -6.50
CA ALA A 6 8.93 6.82 -6.35
C ALA A 6 7.74 6.34 -5.51
N GLU A 7 6.86 5.60 -6.16
CA GLU A 7 5.68 5.02 -5.54
C GLU A 7 6.12 3.87 -4.62
N VAL A 8 5.81 3.98 -3.33
CA VAL A 8 6.19 2.96 -2.34
C VAL A 8 5.09 1.91 -2.26
N VAL A 9 5.45 0.64 -2.42
CA VAL A 9 4.55 -0.49 -2.17
C VAL A 9 5.08 -1.32 -1.01
N VAL A 10 4.23 -1.54 0.00
CA VAL A 10 4.53 -2.36 1.18
C VAL A 10 3.87 -3.72 1.01
N VAL A 11 4.64 -4.80 1.02
CA VAL A 11 4.13 -6.18 0.95
C VAL A 11 4.17 -6.82 2.33
N ILE A 12 3.02 -7.32 2.80
CA ILE A 12 2.84 -7.89 4.14
C ILE A 12 2.27 -9.31 4.00
N PRO A 13 3.10 -10.35 3.96
CA PRO A 13 2.64 -11.73 4.14
C PRO A 13 2.16 -11.95 5.57
N THR A 14 1.10 -12.75 5.74
CA THR A 14 0.49 -12.95 7.05
C THR A 14 -0.19 -14.31 7.21
N TYR A 15 -0.19 -14.85 8.44
CA TYR A 15 -0.89 -16.07 8.83
C TYR A 15 -1.18 -16.06 10.34
N ASN A 16 -2.46 -16.12 10.75
CA ASN A 16 -2.89 -16.05 12.16
C ASN A 16 -2.41 -14.80 12.91
N GLU A 17 -2.55 -13.64 12.29
CA GLU A 17 -2.02 -12.36 12.79
C GLU A 17 -3.11 -11.30 12.94
N LYS A 18 -4.36 -11.71 13.14
CA LYS A 18 -5.52 -10.79 13.17
C LYS A 18 -5.31 -9.58 14.08
N ARG A 19 -4.76 -9.80 15.28
CA ARG A 19 -4.47 -8.71 16.23
C ARG A 19 -3.41 -7.76 15.69
N ASN A 20 -2.35 -8.29 15.11
CA ASN A 20 -1.23 -7.51 14.61
C ASN A 20 -1.62 -6.72 13.35
N ILE A 21 -2.38 -7.34 12.44
CA ILE A 21 -2.91 -6.66 11.24
C ILE A 21 -3.84 -5.49 11.60
N LYS A 22 -4.69 -5.63 12.63
CA LYS A 22 -5.53 -4.51 13.12
C LYS A 22 -4.71 -3.29 13.53
N ILE A 23 -3.49 -3.49 14.00
CA ILE A 23 -2.60 -2.42 14.49
C ILE A 23 -1.70 -1.91 13.35
N LEU A 24 -1.08 -2.83 12.61
CA LEU A 24 -0.04 -2.53 11.63
C LEU A 24 -0.59 -1.79 10.40
N VAL A 25 -1.71 -2.25 9.82
CA VAL A 25 -2.27 -1.65 8.60
C VAL A 25 -2.57 -0.15 8.76
N PRO A 26 -3.32 0.32 9.78
CA PRO A 26 -3.57 1.75 9.94
C PRO A 26 -2.29 2.56 10.21
N GLN A 27 -1.30 2.00 10.90
CA GLN A 27 -0.03 2.67 11.16
C GLN A 27 0.79 2.85 9.88
N VAL A 28 0.87 1.81 9.04
CA VAL A 28 1.55 1.88 7.75
C VAL A 28 0.85 2.88 6.83
N LEU A 29 -0.49 2.87 6.77
CA LEU A 29 -1.26 3.86 6.01
C LEU A 29 -0.95 5.29 6.46
N LYS A 30 -0.95 5.54 7.77
CA LYS A 30 -0.62 6.86 8.34
C LYS A 30 0.80 7.30 7.97
N ALA A 31 1.78 6.39 8.05
CA ALA A 31 3.17 6.70 7.69
C ALA A 31 3.33 7.02 6.19
N LEU A 32 2.65 6.26 5.33
CA LEU A 32 2.59 6.47 3.90
C LEU A 32 1.96 7.82 3.53
N GLU A 33 0.85 8.19 4.17
CA GLU A 33 0.20 9.48 4.03
C GLU A 33 1.10 10.64 4.47
N GLN A 34 1.74 10.52 5.64
CA GLN A 34 2.67 11.54 6.16
C GLN A 34 3.86 11.76 5.22
N ARG A 35 4.40 10.70 4.61
CA ARG A 35 5.46 10.80 3.60
C ARG A 35 4.98 11.59 2.38
N ALA A 36 3.78 11.31 1.89
CA ALA A 36 3.22 12.02 0.74
C ALA A 36 3.04 13.51 1.01
N LEU A 37 2.51 13.85 2.19
CA LEU A 37 2.32 15.25 2.62
C LEU A 37 3.66 15.97 2.77
N GLY A 38 4.68 15.32 3.36
CA GLY A 38 6.02 15.89 3.48
C GLY A 38 6.68 16.15 2.11
N GLN A 39 6.55 15.22 1.17
CA GLN A 39 7.05 15.39 -0.20
C GLN A 39 6.33 16.52 -0.94
N ARG A 40 5.01 16.65 -0.75
CA ARG A 40 4.23 17.76 -1.30
C ARG A 40 4.69 19.08 -0.72
N ALA A 41 4.79 19.23 0.59
CA ALA A 41 5.25 20.48 1.21
C ALA A 41 6.63 20.94 0.73
N LEU A 42 7.57 20.00 0.54
CA LEU A 42 8.89 20.28 -0.04
C LEU A 42 8.79 20.66 -1.53
N GLY A 43 7.98 19.95 -2.31
CA GLY A 43 7.74 20.26 -3.72
C GLY A 43 7.05 21.60 -3.95
N GLN A 44 6.10 21.97 -3.10
CA GLN A 44 5.35 23.23 -3.14
C GLN A 44 6.24 24.45 -2.85
N ARG A 45 7.28 24.29 -2.03
CA ARG A 45 8.30 25.34 -1.84
C ARG A 45 9.19 25.55 -3.08
N ALA A 46 9.28 24.55 -3.95
CA ALA A 46 10.14 24.57 -5.14
C ALA A 46 9.38 24.90 -6.45
N LEU A 47 8.10 24.58 -6.54
CA LEU A 47 7.25 24.78 -7.72
C LEU A 47 6.17 25.82 -7.38
N GLY A 48 6.26 27.03 -7.95
CA GLY A 48 5.33 28.13 -7.65
C GLY A 48 3.83 27.80 -7.87
N GLN A 49 2.95 28.66 -7.31
CA GLN A 49 1.50 28.44 -7.11
C GLN A 49 0.72 27.80 -8.29
N ARG A 50 1.01 28.15 -9.55
CA ARG A 50 0.29 27.61 -10.73
C ARG A 50 0.49 26.11 -10.97
N ALA A 51 1.60 25.53 -10.52
CA ALA A 51 1.86 24.10 -10.66
C ALA A 51 1.15 23.25 -9.57
N LEU A 52 0.77 23.87 -8.45
CA LEU A 52 0.05 23.20 -7.35
C LEU A 52 -1.37 22.80 -7.77
N GLU A 53 -2.12 23.75 -8.33
CA GLU A 53 -3.55 23.59 -8.65
C GLU A 53 -3.80 22.41 -9.60
N GLN A 54 -2.89 22.19 -10.56
CA GLN A 54 -2.96 21.07 -11.50
C GLN A 54 -2.59 19.71 -10.85
N SER A 55 -1.78 19.71 -9.79
CA SER A 55 -1.34 18.48 -9.10
C SER A 55 -2.34 17.98 -8.05
N GLU A 56 -3.21 18.85 -7.54
CA GLU A 56 -4.23 18.51 -6.54
C GLU A 56 -5.48 17.89 -7.17
N GLN A 57 -5.78 18.20 -8.44
CA GLN A 57 -6.92 17.68 -9.18
C GLN A 57 -6.77 16.23 -9.67
N SER A 58 -5.57 15.62 -9.58
CA SER A 58 -5.33 14.23 -10.02
C SER A 58 -5.63 13.14 -8.98
N GLY A 59 -6.30 13.48 -7.87
CA GLY A 59 -6.66 12.50 -6.82
C GLY A 59 -5.48 12.05 -5.95
N LEU A 60 -5.78 11.40 -4.82
CA LEU A 60 -4.84 10.99 -3.77
C LEU A 60 -3.85 9.87 -4.20
N SER A 61 -3.06 10.09 -5.25
CA SER A 61 -2.10 9.10 -5.78
C SER A 61 -0.74 9.06 -5.06
N GLY A 62 -0.54 9.81 -3.97
CA GLY A 62 0.80 10.08 -3.42
C GLY A 62 1.25 9.22 -2.23
N GLY A 63 0.35 8.51 -1.56
CA GLY A 63 0.63 7.82 -0.28
C GLY A 63 1.56 6.62 -0.39
N GLY A 64 1.45 5.86 -1.47
CA GLY A 64 1.94 4.48 -1.55
C GLY A 64 0.81 3.47 -1.31
N LYS A 65 1.10 2.20 -1.60
CA LYS A 65 0.14 1.09 -1.61
C LYS A 65 0.55 -0.01 -0.64
N ILE A 66 -0.42 -0.76 -0.12
CA ILE A 66 -0.19 -1.90 0.77
C ILE A 66 -0.77 -3.15 0.12
N VAL A 67 0.03 -4.20 -0.02
CA VAL A 67 -0.40 -5.52 -0.49
C VAL A 67 -0.25 -6.50 0.65
N VAL A 68 -1.38 -6.95 1.21
CA VAL A 68 -1.39 -8.00 2.24
C VAL A 68 -1.64 -9.35 1.57
N VAL A 69 -0.80 -10.33 1.88
CA VAL A 69 -0.94 -11.70 1.37
C VAL A 69 -1.30 -12.61 2.53
N ASP A 70 -2.57 -13.02 2.60
CA ASP A 70 -3.07 -13.92 3.63
C ASP A 70 -2.92 -15.39 3.20
N ASP A 71 -2.20 -16.18 3.99
CA ASP A 71 -1.88 -17.58 3.71
C ASP A 71 -2.95 -18.54 4.26
N ASN A 72 -4.23 -18.23 3.98
CA ASN A 72 -5.42 -18.95 4.46
C ASN A 72 -5.55 -18.98 5.99
N SER A 73 -5.58 -17.80 6.62
CA SER A 73 -5.70 -17.70 8.08
C SER A 73 -7.11 -18.07 8.57
N PRO A 74 -7.27 -19.07 9.46
CA PRO A 74 -8.56 -19.43 10.04
C PRO A 74 -9.10 -18.45 11.11
N ASP A 75 -8.25 -17.57 11.65
CA ASP A 75 -8.59 -16.72 12.80
C ASP A 75 -9.41 -15.47 12.45
N GLY A 76 -9.58 -15.20 11.16
CA GLY A 76 -10.25 -14.01 10.64
C GLY A 76 -9.29 -12.88 10.25
N THR A 77 -8.00 -13.17 10.02
CA THR A 77 -7.00 -12.17 9.59
C THR A 77 -7.40 -11.52 8.27
N ALA A 78 -7.83 -12.31 7.28
CA ALA A 78 -8.24 -11.82 5.97
C ALA A 78 -9.43 -10.84 6.04
N GLU A 79 -10.40 -11.11 6.92
CA GLU A 79 -11.59 -10.29 7.13
C GLU A 79 -11.24 -8.90 7.61
N VAL A 80 -10.27 -8.79 8.53
CA VAL A 80 -9.76 -7.49 8.99
C VAL A 80 -9.15 -6.71 7.83
N VAL A 81 -8.34 -7.36 6.98
CA VAL A 81 -7.77 -6.67 5.82
C VAL A 81 -8.86 -6.27 4.84
N LYS A 82 -9.86 -7.14 4.61
CA LYS A 82 -10.98 -6.88 3.72
C LYS A 82 -11.77 -5.64 4.12
N GLU A 83 -11.94 -5.39 5.42
CA GLU A 83 -12.51 -4.13 5.91
C GLU A 83 -11.71 -2.91 5.44
N TRP A 84 -10.38 -2.98 5.47
CA TRP A 84 -9.51 -1.90 4.96
C TRP A 84 -9.60 -1.74 3.45
N THR A 85 -9.67 -2.83 2.68
CA THR A 85 -9.82 -2.75 1.20
C THR A 85 -11.09 -2.02 0.76
N ARG A 86 -12.16 -2.05 1.58
CA ARG A 86 -13.40 -1.30 1.31
C ARG A 86 -13.30 0.20 1.63
N ARG A 87 -12.39 0.56 2.54
CA ARG A 87 -12.22 1.93 3.04
C ARG A 87 -11.13 2.69 2.29
N CYS A 88 -10.16 1.98 1.73
CA CYS A 88 -8.94 2.54 1.17
C CYS A 88 -8.59 1.83 -0.15
N GLU A 89 -8.60 2.57 -1.26
CA GLU A 89 -8.28 2.03 -2.59
C GLU A 89 -6.81 1.58 -2.73
N ASN A 90 -5.93 2.05 -1.84
CA ASN A 90 -4.51 1.72 -1.83
C ASN A 90 -4.17 0.49 -0.97
N VAL A 91 -5.16 -0.24 -0.46
CA VAL A 91 -4.98 -1.50 0.29
C VAL A 91 -5.51 -2.67 -0.54
N PHE A 92 -4.66 -3.66 -0.76
CA PHE A 92 -4.95 -4.84 -1.56
C PHE A 92 -4.81 -6.09 -0.70
N LEU A 93 -5.74 -7.03 -0.84
CA LEU A 93 -5.72 -8.33 -0.18
C LEU A 93 -5.59 -9.44 -1.22
N LEU A 94 -4.59 -10.29 -1.04
CA LEU A 94 -4.40 -11.53 -1.78
C LEU A 94 -4.61 -12.70 -0.82
N SER A 95 -5.79 -13.33 -0.86
CA SER A 95 -6.07 -14.53 -0.06
C SER A 95 -5.69 -15.78 -0.83
N ARG A 96 -4.84 -16.61 -0.23
CA ARG A 96 -4.45 -17.91 -0.78
C ARG A 96 -5.44 -18.99 -0.34
N LYS A 97 -5.61 -20.04 -1.16
CA LYS A 97 -6.54 -21.14 -0.88
C LYS A 97 -6.05 -22.08 0.23
N GLU A 98 -4.74 -22.17 0.41
CA GLU A 98 -4.09 -23.03 1.38
C GLU A 98 -2.81 -22.37 1.86
N LYS A 99 -2.31 -22.83 3.01
CA LYS A 99 -1.06 -22.36 3.59
C LYS A 99 0.12 -22.90 2.78
N GLY A 100 0.79 -22.02 2.05
CA GLY A 100 1.94 -22.39 1.22
C GLY A 100 3.27 -21.77 1.65
N GLY A 101 3.33 -21.15 2.82
CA GLY A 101 4.56 -20.68 3.46
C GLY A 101 4.98 -19.26 3.09
N LEU A 102 5.79 -18.67 3.97
CA LEU A 102 6.15 -17.24 3.97
C LEU A 102 6.86 -16.80 2.68
N GLY A 103 7.86 -17.55 2.23
CA GLY A 103 8.63 -17.20 1.02
C GLY A 103 7.75 -17.17 -0.24
N SER A 104 6.85 -18.15 -0.39
CA SER A 104 5.90 -18.18 -1.50
C SER A 104 4.90 -17.01 -1.43
N ALA A 105 4.46 -16.64 -0.23
CA ALA A 105 3.58 -15.48 -0.04
C ALA A 105 4.27 -14.16 -0.44
N TYR A 106 5.56 -13.98 -0.14
CA TYR A 106 6.34 -12.85 -0.64
C TYR A 106 6.39 -12.81 -2.17
N VAL A 107 6.68 -13.95 -2.82
CA VAL A 107 6.74 -14.03 -4.29
C VAL A 107 5.41 -13.60 -4.91
N VAL A 108 4.28 -14.07 -4.37
CA VAL A 108 2.94 -13.67 -4.83
C VAL A 108 2.72 -12.17 -4.66
N GLY A 109 3.06 -11.62 -3.49
CA GLY A 109 2.90 -10.19 -3.20
C GLY A 109 3.77 -9.30 -4.08
N PHE A 110 5.03 -9.68 -4.31
CA PHE A 110 5.94 -8.93 -5.20
C PHE A 110 5.51 -8.99 -6.66
N LYS A 111 5.09 -10.17 -7.15
CA LYS A 111 4.53 -10.28 -8.51
C LYS A 111 3.33 -9.36 -8.69
N PHE A 112 2.40 -9.36 -7.73
CA PHE A 112 1.25 -8.45 -7.79
C PHE A 112 1.69 -6.98 -7.77
N ALA A 113 2.61 -6.60 -6.90
CA ALA A 113 3.13 -5.24 -6.83
C ALA A 113 3.75 -4.79 -8.17
N ILE A 114 4.56 -5.62 -8.80
CA ILE A 114 5.22 -5.29 -10.07
C ILE A 114 4.22 -5.31 -11.23
N GLU A 115 3.45 -6.39 -11.38
CA GLU A 115 2.62 -6.63 -12.57
C GLU A 115 1.32 -5.81 -12.55
N ARG A 116 0.72 -5.60 -11.37
CA ARG A 116 -0.58 -4.92 -11.23
C ARG A 116 -0.44 -3.49 -10.75
N LEU A 117 0.51 -3.23 -9.85
CA LEU A 117 0.71 -1.89 -9.30
C LEU A 117 1.85 -1.12 -9.98
N ARG A 118 2.56 -1.74 -10.93
CA ARG A 118 3.69 -1.15 -11.65
C ARG A 118 4.81 -0.66 -10.72
N ALA A 119 4.99 -1.35 -9.59
CA ALA A 119 6.05 -1.01 -8.64
C ALA A 119 7.44 -1.21 -9.28
N GLY A 120 8.26 -0.15 -9.25
CA GLY A 120 9.64 -0.19 -9.75
C GLY A 120 9.79 -0.04 -11.27
N VAL A 121 8.73 0.39 -11.98
CA VAL A 121 8.73 0.61 -13.44
C VAL A 121 8.55 2.09 -13.77
#